data_AF-A0A527HBB4-F1
#
_entry.id   AF-A0A527HBB4-F1
#
_cell.length_a   1.000
_cell.length_b   1.000
_cell.length_c   1.000
_cell.angle_alpha   90.00
_cell.angle_beta   90.00
_cell.angle_gamma   90.00
#
_symmetry.space_group_name_H-M   'P 1'
#
loop_
_entity.id
_entity.type
_entity.pdbx_description
1 polymer ?
#
loop_
_entity_poly.entity_id
_entity_poly.type
_entity_poly.pdbx_seq_one_letter_code
_entity_poly.pdbx_strand_id
1 'polypeptide(L)' 'PVPGIGRARWQLELIRVRAGESADFEVEACDDKGRLALFSDLADRSPAARHGPIRALG' A
#
# COMPACT_ATOMS: atom_id res chain seq x y z
N PRO A 1 8.47 -2.07 15.93
CA PRO A 1 8.46 -0.64 15.54
C PRO A 1 9.12 0.22 16.62
N VAL A 2 9.94 1.20 16.23
CA VAL A 2 10.49 2.19 17.18
C VAL A 2 9.38 3.17 17.55
N PRO A 3 9.13 3.46 18.84
CA PRO A 3 8.11 4.43 19.25
C PRO A 3 8.28 5.78 18.52
N GLY A 4 7.21 6.29 17.93
CA GLY A 4 7.21 7.52 17.14
C GLY A 4 7.57 7.36 15.66
N ILE A 5 8.11 6.20 15.25
CA ILE A 5 8.34 5.87 13.84
C ILE A 5 7.25 4.90 13.39
N GLY A 6 6.48 5.30 12.37
CA GLY A 6 5.42 4.47 11.77
C GLY A 6 5.95 3.18 11.16
N ARG A 7 5.06 2.36 10.58
CA ARG A 7 5.51 1.18 9.82
C ARG A 7 6.34 1.60 8.61
N ALA A 8 7.31 0.76 8.26
CA ALA A 8 8.14 0.99 7.08
C ALA A 8 7.25 1.05 5.82
N ARG A 9 7.64 1.91 4.88
CA ARG A 9 6.95 2.14 3.60
C ARG A 9 7.73 1.48 2.48
N TRP A 10 7.09 0.60 1.72
CA TRP A 10 7.69 -0.20 0.65
C TRP A 10 7.00 0.09 -0.69
N GLN A 11 7.77 0.03 -1.78
CA GLN A 11 7.22 -0.06 -3.13
C GLN A 11 7.09 -1.53 -3.54
N LEU A 12 5.94 -1.87 -4.12
CA LEU A 12 5.58 -3.22 -4.53
C LEU A 12 5.13 -3.20 -6.00
N GLU A 13 5.85 -3.93 -6.86
CA GLU A 13 5.41 -4.20 -8.22
C GLU A 13 4.76 -5.59 -8.30
N LEU A 14 3.52 -5.65 -8.80
CA LEU A 14 2.81 -6.89 -9.09
C LEU A 14 2.83 -7.15 -10.60
N ILE A 15 3.47 -8.23 -11.01
CA ILE A 15 3.58 -8.63 -12.41
C ILE A 15 2.53 -9.69 -12.73
N ARG A 16 1.69 -9.44 -13.74
CA ARG A 16 0.68 -10.41 -14.17
C ARG A 16 1.30 -11.52 -15.03
N VAL A 17 0.96 -12.76 -14.72
CA VAL A 17 1.38 -13.93 -15.52
C VAL A 17 0.89 -13.81 -16.96
N ARG A 18 1.66 -14.38 -17.90
CA ARG A 18 1.37 -14.38 -19.35
C ARG A 18 1.28 -12.97 -19.97
N ALA A 19 2.33 -12.16 -19.78
CA ALA A 19 2.54 -10.87 -20.44
C ALA A 19 1.42 -9.84 -20.21
N GLY A 20 0.71 -9.94 -19.09
CA GLY A 20 -0.19 -8.88 -18.67
C GLY A 20 0.59 -7.69 -18.10
N GLU A 21 -0.07 -6.54 -18.04
CA GLU A 21 0.48 -5.32 -17.42
C GLU A 21 0.89 -5.57 -15.97
N SER A 22 1.97 -4.90 -15.55
CA SER A 22 2.34 -4.80 -14.13
C SER A 22 1.59 -3.65 -13.46
N ALA A 23 1.55 -3.69 -12.14
CA ALA A 23 0.95 -2.64 -11.33
C ALA A 23 1.83 -2.35 -10.11
N ASP A 24 2.14 -1.08 -9.91
CA ASP A 24 2.94 -0.60 -8.79
C ASP A 24 2.06 -0.07 -7.66
N PHE A 25 2.48 -0.35 -6.43
CA PHE A 25 1.79 0.02 -5.21
C PHE A 25 2.77 0.50 -4.16
N GLU A 26 2.29 1.37 -3.30
CA GLU A 26 2.97 1.71 -2.08
C GLU A 26 2.23 1.15 -0.88
N VAL A 27 2.97 0.43 -0.02
CA VAL A 27 2.39 -0.32 1.09
C VAL A 27 3.17 -0.11 2.38
N GLU A 28 2.49 -0.27 3.50
CA GLU A 28 3.15 -0.50 4.78
C GLU A 28 3.74 -1.92 4.82
N ALA A 29 4.83 -2.11 5.57
CA ALA A 29 5.32 -3.44 5.92
C ALA A 29 4.21 -4.26 6.61
N CYS A 30 4.28 -5.59 6.48
CA CYS A 30 3.27 -6.49 7.02
C CYS A 30 2.99 -6.26 8.51
N ASP A 31 1.72 -6.37 8.89
CA ASP A 31 1.35 -6.48 10.30
C ASP A 31 1.72 -7.86 10.89
N ASP A 32 1.49 -8.05 12.19
CA ASP A 32 1.80 -9.29 12.90
C ASP A 32 1.01 -10.52 12.36
N LYS A 33 0.00 -10.30 11.51
CA LYS A 33 -0.78 -11.34 10.84
C LYS A 33 -0.37 -11.55 9.37
N GLY A 34 0.69 -10.86 8.91
CA GLY A 34 1.20 -10.96 7.56
C GLY A 34 0.40 -10.17 6.52
N ARG A 35 -0.42 -9.20 6.91
CA ARG A 35 -1.27 -8.43 5.98
C ARG A 35 -0.58 -7.13 5.56
N LEU A 36 -0.67 -6.83 4.26
CA LEU A 36 -0.24 -5.55 3.69
C LEU A 36 -1.39 -4.53 3.73
N ALA A 37 -1.05 -3.27 3.95
CA ALA A 37 -1.98 -2.15 3.85
C ALA A 37 -1.43 -1.13 2.85
N LEU A 38 -2.30 -0.57 1.99
CA LEU A 38 -1.91 0.50 1.09
C LEU A 38 -1.54 1.75 1.90
N PHE A 39 -0.48 2.42 1.50
CA PHE A 39 -0.13 3.71 2.04
C PHE A 39 -1.13 4.74 1.49
N SER A 40 -1.83 5.46 2.38
CA SER A 40 -2.71 6.55 1.95
C SER A 40 -1.89 7.82 1.85
N ASP A 41 -1.89 8.45 0.67
CA ASP A 41 -1.50 9.85 0.54
C ASP A 41 -2.42 10.65 1.47
N LEU A 42 -1.82 11.43 2.37
CA LEU A 42 -2.53 12.09 3.46
C LEU A 42 -3.55 13.11 2.92
N ALA A 43 -4.83 12.74 2.87
CA ALA A 43 -5.96 13.67 2.91
C ALA A 43 -6.88 13.23 4.04
N ASP A 44 -6.73 13.90 5.18
CA ASP A 44 -7.59 13.86 6.38
C ASP A 44 -8.07 12.48 6.85
N ARG A 45 -7.40 12.02 7.92
CA ARG A 45 -7.80 10.88 8.76
C ARG A 45 -9.30 10.95 9.06
N SER A 46 -10.06 10.10 8.38
CA SER A 46 -11.43 9.72 8.73
C SER A 46 -11.45 8.19 8.87
N PRO A 47 -12.02 7.61 9.95
CA PRO A 47 -11.78 6.22 10.35
C PRO A 47 -12.49 5.18 9.47
N ALA A 48 -13.13 5.59 8.37
CA ALA A 48 -13.67 4.67 7.39
C ALA A 48 -12.62 4.46 6.30
N ALA A 49 -11.96 3.30 6.34
CA ALA A 49 -11.23 2.75 5.20
C ALA A 49 -12.19 2.65 4.01
N ARG A 50 -12.21 3.71 3.20
CA ARG A 50 -12.84 3.72 1.89
C ARG A 50 -11.75 3.30 0.91
N HIS A 51 -11.98 2.21 0.18
CA HIS A 51 -11.19 1.82 -0.97
C HIS A 51 -11.29 2.94 -2.01
N GLY A 52 -10.39 3.92 -1.90
CA GLY A 52 -10.25 4.98 -2.89
C GLY A 52 -9.81 4.39 -4.23
N PRO A 53 -10.03 5.11 -5.34
CA PRO A 53 -9.64 4.63 -6.65
C PRO A 53 -8.14 4.32 -6.66
N ILE A 54 -7.81 3.11 -7.11
CA ILE A 54 -6.45 2.66 -7.34
C ILE A 54 -5.84 3.59 -8.39
N ARG A 55 -4.82 4.35 -8.01
CA ARG A 55 -4.01 5.08 -8.97
C ARG A 55 -2.91 4.16 -9.45
N ALA A 56 -3.09 3.59 -10.64
CA ALA A 56 -1.95 3.08 -11.41
C ALA A 56 -1.11 4.29 -11.81
N LEU A 57 0.16 4.31 -11.41
CA LEU A 57 1.13 5.22 -11.99
C LEU A 57 1.56 4.58 -13.32
N GLY A 58 0.84 4.90 -14.39
CA GLY A 58 1.08 4.42 -15.76
C GLY A 58 0.68 5.47 -16.78
#